data_AF-A0ABD1EZC6-F1
#
_entry.id   AF-A0ABD1EZC6-F1
#
_cell.length_a   1.000
_cell.length_b   1.000
_cell.length_c   1.000
_cell.angle_alpha   90.00
_cell.angle_beta   90.00
_cell.angle_gamma   90.00
#
_symmetry.space_group_name_H-M   'P 1'
#
loop_
_entity.id
_entity.type
_entity.pdbx_description
1 polymer ?
#
loop_
_entity_poly.entity_id
_entity_poly.type
_entity_poly.pdbx_seq_one_letter_code
_entity_poly.pdbx_strand_id
1 'polypeptide(L)'
;MPSLLEALEQKYGDPVDSDSSPDADSAGISVAIFVPCKSPRAAVPALLVLNDCDIATAGEREALVAKCSNVEELDLAKNKLDQWTEVFGILEHMPRLKFVNLSFNSLSKPIDISLDKRWDELRNLVLNSTYVNWKSVQKILDHLPNLEELHLSLNDYNNVNLHDTNTTECECSENKNDNCDCQNVALQKKHSVIRILHFTGNPINNWREISKLGYAFPNLESLVLAKCPIKSLDLNEEESNEGLNTNCNKGSQNGLNSNSKNESPYDAFKSLKILNLNSTNLSSWDDIEYLAKFPSLQCVRIQGCPLWESNEYTEYERRQLLIARLPNIQTLNGGGGITAEEREAAERAFIRFYMDKPESDRPERYSELVQIHGKLDPLVNVDLRPEKRVRITFTCGSNSEIKSVDIYRTVSDLKQRLEGFAGFPASKMRLFYVDQDLRDIQGPELMRYPSKQLFSYNIRSGDEIIIVCKQETKRRTHSESNITEKQERAMYNL
;
A
#
# COMPACT_ATOMS: atom_id res chain seq x y z
N MET A 1 -31.17 -22.95 20.47
CA MET A 1 -30.00 -22.08 20.35
C MET A 1 -29.71 -21.55 21.73
N PRO A 2 -28.47 -21.65 22.24
CA PRO A 2 -28.15 -21.22 23.58
C PRO A 2 -28.37 -19.71 23.76
N SER A 3 -28.67 -19.34 24.99
CA SER A 3 -28.58 -17.98 25.48
C SER A 3 -27.13 -17.58 25.78
N LEU A 4 -26.86 -16.29 25.90
CA LEU A 4 -25.57 -15.78 26.36
C LEU A 4 -25.23 -16.35 27.73
N LEU A 5 -26.21 -16.45 28.64
CA LEU A 5 -26.01 -17.03 29.96
C LEU A 5 -25.56 -18.49 29.91
N GLU A 6 -26.23 -19.32 29.11
CA GLU A 6 -25.84 -20.74 28.93
C GLU A 6 -24.45 -20.86 28.32
N ALA A 7 -24.11 -20.01 27.34
CA ALA A 7 -22.77 -20.00 26.74
C ALA A 7 -21.69 -19.51 27.74
N LEU A 8 -22.03 -18.56 28.61
CA LEU A 8 -21.17 -18.12 29.70
C LEU A 8 -20.94 -19.24 30.71
N GLU A 9 -21.98 -19.99 31.07
CA GLU A 9 -21.87 -21.11 32.00
C GLU A 9 -21.09 -22.28 31.39
N GLN A 10 -21.29 -22.57 30.12
CA GLN A 10 -20.52 -23.59 29.43
C GLN A 10 -19.02 -23.25 29.37
N LYS A 11 -18.68 -21.97 29.16
CA LYS A 11 -17.29 -21.53 28.97
C LYS A 11 -16.58 -21.12 30.26
N TYR A 12 -17.33 -20.58 31.22
CA TYR A 12 -16.80 -19.96 32.44
C TYR A 12 -17.50 -20.45 33.73
N GLY A 13 -18.52 -21.30 33.62
CA GLY A 13 -19.19 -21.96 34.75
C GLY A 13 -18.55 -23.31 35.10
N ASP A 14 -19.18 -24.02 36.04
CA ASP A 14 -18.69 -25.30 36.54
C ASP A 14 -18.87 -26.43 35.51
N PRO A 15 -17.97 -27.43 35.44
CA PRO A 15 -18.36 -28.71 34.86
C PRO A 15 -19.46 -29.27 35.78
N VAL A 16 -20.68 -29.36 35.25
CA VAL A 16 -21.76 -30.06 35.95
C VAL A 16 -21.24 -31.45 36.29
N ASP A 17 -21.21 -31.79 37.58
CA ASP A 17 -20.95 -33.15 38.05
C ASP A 17 -21.90 -34.08 37.30
N SER A 18 -21.40 -34.76 36.27
CA SER A 18 -22.10 -35.88 35.66
C SER A 18 -21.98 -37.07 36.61
N ASP A 19 -22.67 -36.98 37.74
CA ASP A 19 -22.83 -38.04 38.73
C ASP A 19 -23.90 -39.03 38.23
N SER A 20 -23.65 -39.56 37.03
CA SER A 20 -24.35 -40.72 36.48
C SER A 20 -23.31 -41.62 35.83
N SER A 21 -22.73 -42.49 36.64
CA SER A 21 -21.93 -43.62 36.17
C SER A 21 -22.75 -44.51 35.22
N PRO A 22 -22.32 -44.73 33.97
CA PRO A 22 -22.67 -45.95 33.26
C PRO A 22 -21.59 -47.00 33.56
N ASP A 23 -22.04 -48.23 33.74
CA ASP A 23 -21.26 -49.40 34.09
C ASP A 23 -19.94 -49.55 33.31
N ALA A 24 -18.94 -50.02 34.05
CA ALA A 24 -17.67 -50.46 33.52
C ALA A 24 -17.87 -51.65 32.56
N ASP A 25 -17.49 -51.47 31.30
CA ASP A 25 -16.76 -52.47 30.48
C ASP A 25 -16.53 -51.94 29.06
N SER A 26 -15.42 -51.22 28.85
CA SER A 26 -14.75 -51.20 27.55
C SER A 26 -13.31 -50.73 27.71
N ALA A 27 -12.38 -51.66 27.48
CA ALA A 27 -10.95 -51.40 27.49
C ALA A 27 -10.55 -50.49 26.32
N GLY A 28 -10.45 -49.19 26.59
CA GLY A 28 -9.79 -48.21 25.75
C GLY A 28 -8.99 -47.26 26.64
N ILE A 29 -7.68 -47.18 26.42
CA ILE A 29 -6.79 -46.26 27.15
C ILE A 29 -7.22 -44.82 26.82
N SER A 30 -8.05 -44.23 27.67
CA SER A 30 -8.37 -42.81 27.63
C SER A 30 -7.27 -42.05 28.36
N VAL A 31 -6.54 -41.23 27.60
CA VAL A 31 -5.63 -40.24 28.18
C VAL A 31 -6.48 -39.17 28.85
N ALA A 32 -6.66 -39.26 30.18
CA ALA A 32 -7.26 -38.20 30.96
C ALA A 32 -6.24 -37.06 31.13
N ILE A 33 -6.37 -36.02 30.31
CA ILE A 33 -5.66 -34.75 30.54
C ILE A 33 -6.37 -34.06 31.70
N PHE A 34 -5.79 -34.12 32.90
CA PHE A 34 -6.25 -33.32 34.03
C PHE A 34 -5.91 -31.85 33.79
N VAL A 35 -6.90 -31.08 33.34
CA VAL A 35 -6.85 -29.62 33.36
C VAL A 35 -7.35 -29.17 34.73
N PRO A 36 -6.56 -28.42 35.53
CA PRO A 36 -7.02 -27.98 36.84
C PRO A 36 -8.29 -27.11 36.69
N CYS A 37 -9.43 -27.61 37.19
CA CYS A 37 -10.63 -26.80 37.35
C CYS A 37 -10.31 -25.64 38.29
N LYS A 38 -10.23 -24.42 37.73
CA LYS A 38 -10.19 -23.20 38.55
C LYS A 38 -11.55 -23.08 39.22
N SER A 39 -11.56 -22.75 40.51
CA SER A 39 -12.78 -22.46 41.27
C SER A 39 -13.68 -21.47 40.53
N PRO A 40 -15.01 -21.62 40.58
CA PRO A 40 -15.95 -20.77 39.86
C PRO A 40 -15.70 -19.31 40.16
N ARG A 41 -15.64 -18.50 39.11
CA ARG A 41 -15.53 -17.05 39.29
C ARG A 41 -16.92 -16.51 39.56
N ALA A 42 -17.10 -15.82 40.70
CA ALA A 42 -18.33 -15.09 41.00
C ALA A 42 -18.65 -14.00 39.96
N ALA A 43 -17.63 -13.54 39.22
CA ALA A 43 -17.76 -12.60 38.11
C ALA A 43 -16.88 -13.05 36.92
N VAL A 44 -17.38 -12.84 35.71
CA VAL A 44 -16.65 -13.20 34.48
C VAL A 44 -15.52 -12.19 34.19
N PRO A 45 -14.53 -12.53 33.34
CA PRO A 45 -13.45 -11.59 33.02
C PRO A 45 -13.97 -10.30 32.36
N ALA A 46 -13.16 -9.23 32.42
CA ALA A 46 -13.48 -7.96 31.74
C ALA A 46 -13.57 -8.10 30.21
N LEU A 47 -12.82 -9.05 29.63
CA LEU A 47 -12.92 -9.44 28.23
C LEU A 47 -13.70 -10.75 28.11
N LEU A 48 -14.83 -10.70 27.40
CA LEU A 48 -15.62 -11.85 27.03
C LEU A 48 -15.50 -12.12 25.54
N VAL A 49 -14.93 -13.27 25.21
CA VAL A 49 -14.90 -13.78 23.84
C VAL A 49 -15.86 -14.97 23.78
N LEU A 50 -16.95 -14.84 23.04
CA LEU A 50 -18.00 -15.84 22.87
C LEU A 50 -18.44 -15.90 21.40
N ASN A 51 -17.45 -15.90 20.52
CA ASN A 51 -17.67 -16.04 19.09
C ASN A 51 -18.06 -17.48 18.72
N ASP A 52 -18.89 -17.65 17.70
CA ASP A 52 -19.26 -18.97 17.14
C ASP A 52 -19.86 -19.94 18.17
N CYS A 53 -20.67 -19.42 19.10
CA CYS A 53 -21.30 -20.19 20.18
C CYS A 53 -22.80 -20.44 19.96
N ASP A 54 -23.31 -20.17 18.75
CA ASP A 54 -24.72 -20.26 18.38
C ASP A 54 -25.69 -19.45 19.27
N ILE A 55 -25.19 -18.38 19.93
CA ILE A 55 -25.97 -17.57 20.85
C ILE A 55 -27.09 -16.85 20.11
N ALA A 56 -28.33 -16.98 20.57
CA ALA A 56 -29.49 -16.33 19.94
C ALA A 56 -30.25 -15.37 20.87
N THR A 57 -30.08 -15.49 22.18
CA THR A 57 -30.82 -14.70 23.18
C THR A 57 -29.92 -14.30 24.34
N ALA A 58 -30.34 -13.33 25.15
CA ALA A 58 -29.61 -12.93 26.35
C ALA A 58 -29.61 -14.02 27.44
N GLY A 59 -30.78 -14.58 27.76
CA GLY A 59 -30.98 -15.46 28.92
C GLY A 59 -31.49 -14.70 30.15
N GLU A 60 -31.34 -15.28 31.34
CA GLU A 60 -31.91 -14.73 32.58
C GLU A 60 -31.22 -13.44 33.03
N ARG A 61 -32.00 -12.37 33.20
CA ARG A 61 -31.55 -11.00 33.47
C ARG A 61 -30.75 -10.88 34.77
N GLU A 62 -31.28 -11.41 35.86
CA GLU A 62 -30.69 -11.29 37.20
C GLU A 62 -29.32 -11.97 37.28
N ALA A 63 -29.19 -13.14 36.63
CA ALA A 63 -27.93 -13.88 36.57
C ALA A 63 -26.87 -13.15 35.73
N LEU A 64 -27.27 -12.55 34.60
CA LEU A 64 -26.36 -11.74 33.77
C LEU A 64 -25.86 -10.51 34.53
N VAL A 65 -26.73 -9.81 35.26
CA VAL A 65 -26.33 -8.64 36.06
C VAL A 65 -25.26 -9.01 37.10
N ALA A 66 -25.45 -10.14 37.80
CA ALA A 66 -24.49 -10.61 38.80
C ALA A 66 -23.14 -10.97 38.18
N LYS A 67 -23.15 -11.66 37.03
CA LYS A 67 -21.93 -12.18 36.40
C LYS A 67 -21.17 -11.11 35.59
N CYS A 68 -21.87 -10.24 34.86
CA CYS A 68 -21.31 -9.41 33.78
C CYS A 68 -21.07 -7.93 34.14
N SER A 69 -21.27 -7.52 35.39
CA SER A 69 -21.14 -6.12 35.84
C SER A 69 -19.76 -5.47 35.62
N ASN A 70 -18.70 -6.27 35.49
CA ASN A 70 -17.31 -5.81 35.26
C ASN A 70 -16.82 -5.95 33.81
N VAL A 71 -17.69 -6.37 32.88
CA VAL A 71 -17.29 -6.58 31.48
C VAL A 71 -17.03 -5.23 30.81
N GLU A 72 -15.88 -5.12 30.16
CA GLU A 72 -15.43 -3.95 29.40
C GLU A 72 -15.36 -4.24 27.89
N GLU A 73 -15.12 -5.48 27.48
CA GLU A 73 -15.02 -5.88 26.08
C GLU A 73 -15.84 -7.15 25.82
N LEU A 74 -16.67 -7.12 24.78
CA LEU A 74 -17.56 -8.21 24.42
C LEU A 74 -17.44 -8.56 22.94
N ASP A 75 -16.99 -9.77 22.63
CA ASP A 75 -17.00 -10.34 21.30
C ASP A 75 -18.07 -11.44 21.18
N LEU A 76 -19.12 -11.13 20.43
CA LEU A 76 -20.22 -12.03 20.06
C LEU A 76 -20.27 -12.26 18.55
N ALA A 77 -19.14 -12.16 17.85
CA ALA A 77 -19.12 -12.39 16.42
C ALA A 77 -19.55 -13.82 16.05
N LYS A 78 -20.18 -13.97 14.88
CA LYS A 78 -20.59 -15.25 14.31
C LYS A 78 -21.56 -16.02 15.21
N ASN A 79 -22.52 -15.33 15.82
CA ASN A 79 -23.61 -15.94 16.57
C ASN A 79 -24.92 -15.88 15.76
N LYS A 80 -26.06 -16.15 16.42
CA LYS A 80 -27.40 -16.20 15.81
C LYS A 80 -28.29 -15.06 16.29
N LEU A 81 -27.70 -13.94 16.72
CA LEU A 81 -28.46 -12.75 17.11
C LEU A 81 -29.09 -12.13 15.86
N ASP A 82 -30.42 -12.06 15.81
CA ASP A 82 -31.16 -11.45 14.71
C ASP A 82 -32.13 -10.33 15.17
N GLN A 83 -32.27 -10.14 16.48
CA GLN A 83 -33.10 -9.11 17.10
C GLN A 83 -32.25 -8.10 17.87
N TRP A 84 -32.51 -6.82 17.63
CA TRP A 84 -31.91 -5.75 18.42
C TRP A 84 -32.38 -5.77 19.88
N THR A 85 -33.56 -6.29 20.19
CA THR A 85 -34.05 -6.45 21.57
C THR A 85 -33.11 -7.33 22.39
N GLU A 86 -32.65 -8.45 21.83
CA GLU A 86 -31.71 -9.35 22.49
C GLU A 86 -30.32 -8.71 22.63
N VAL A 87 -29.84 -8.02 21.58
CA VAL A 87 -28.57 -7.28 21.62
C VAL A 87 -28.61 -6.26 22.76
N PHE A 88 -29.60 -5.37 22.78
CA PHE A 88 -29.67 -4.34 23.81
C PHE A 88 -29.96 -4.91 25.20
N GLY A 89 -30.70 -6.02 25.31
CA GLY A 89 -30.87 -6.77 26.56
C GLY A 89 -29.54 -7.27 27.11
N ILE A 90 -28.66 -7.80 26.26
CA ILE A 90 -27.29 -8.18 26.65
C ILE A 90 -26.50 -6.96 27.12
N LEU A 91 -26.46 -5.90 26.30
CA LEU A 91 -25.65 -4.71 26.56
C LEU A 91 -26.12 -3.94 27.80
N GLU A 92 -27.40 -4.05 28.17
CA GLU A 92 -27.94 -3.37 29.36
C GLU A 92 -27.26 -3.85 30.65
N HIS A 93 -26.80 -5.10 30.68
CA HIS A 93 -26.22 -5.75 31.86
C HIS A 93 -24.70 -5.55 32.01
N MET A 94 -24.09 -4.79 31.09
CA MET A 94 -22.65 -4.52 31.06
C MET A 94 -22.39 -3.01 31.11
N PRO A 95 -22.48 -2.37 32.29
CA PRO A 95 -22.44 -0.91 32.41
C PRO A 95 -21.07 -0.28 32.11
N ARG A 96 -19.99 -1.06 32.08
CA ARG A 96 -18.61 -0.60 31.84
C ARG A 96 -18.09 -0.90 30.44
N LEU A 97 -18.98 -1.27 29.53
CA LEU A 97 -18.64 -1.80 28.23
C LEU A 97 -18.08 -0.69 27.32
N LYS A 98 -16.88 -0.91 26.80
CA LYS A 98 -16.10 -0.01 25.94
C LYS A 98 -16.00 -0.53 24.51
N PHE A 99 -15.98 -1.85 24.32
CA PHE A 99 -15.86 -2.51 23.02
C PHE A 99 -16.93 -3.57 22.84
N VAL A 100 -17.57 -3.58 21.67
CA VAL A 100 -18.51 -4.62 21.26
C VAL A 100 -18.25 -5.06 19.82
N ASN A 101 -18.12 -6.37 19.62
CA ASN A 101 -18.11 -6.99 18.31
C ASN A 101 -19.35 -7.87 18.09
N LEU A 102 -20.19 -7.49 17.13
CA LEU A 102 -21.39 -8.24 16.72
C LEU A 102 -21.27 -8.76 15.29
N SER A 103 -20.07 -8.79 14.71
CA SER A 103 -19.87 -9.16 13.31
C SER A 103 -20.49 -10.52 12.98
N PHE A 104 -20.97 -10.72 11.75
CA PHE A 104 -21.55 -11.99 11.29
C PHE A 104 -22.80 -12.47 12.07
N ASN A 105 -23.55 -11.55 12.68
CA ASN A 105 -24.92 -11.77 13.18
C ASN A 105 -25.94 -11.13 12.22
N SER A 106 -27.12 -11.71 12.02
CA SER A 106 -28.10 -11.21 11.03
C SER A 106 -29.00 -10.09 11.57
N LEU A 107 -28.45 -8.89 11.76
CA LEU A 107 -29.11 -7.73 12.38
C LEU A 107 -29.82 -6.79 11.38
N SER A 108 -30.44 -7.34 10.35
CA SER A 108 -31.09 -6.57 9.28
C SER A 108 -32.44 -5.95 9.68
N LYS A 109 -33.11 -6.51 10.69
CA LYS A 109 -34.41 -6.03 11.17
C LYS A 109 -34.27 -4.62 11.76
N PRO A 110 -35.26 -3.74 11.55
CA PRO A 110 -35.23 -2.39 12.10
C PRO A 110 -35.28 -2.41 13.64
N ILE A 111 -34.67 -1.40 14.25
CA ILE A 111 -34.83 -1.15 15.69
C ILE A 111 -36.20 -0.48 15.89
N ASP A 112 -37.21 -1.23 16.34
CA ASP A 112 -38.57 -0.72 16.58
C ASP A 112 -38.90 -0.51 18.06
N ILE A 113 -37.90 -0.64 18.93
CA ILE A 113 -38.04 -0.39 20.37
C ILE A 113 -37.66 1.03 20.76
N SER A 114 -38.31 1.54 21.82
CA SER A 114 -37.82 2.72 22.54
C SER A 114 -36.58 2.32 23.33
N LEU A 115 -35.49 3.07 23.13
CA LEU A 115 -34.26 2.91 23.88
C LEU A 115 -34.18 4.06 24.87
N ASP A 116 -34.42 3.77 26.14
CA ASP A 116 -34.36 4.78 27.21
C ASP A 116 -32.92 4.93 27.77
N LYS A 117 -32.05 3.96 27.46
CA LYS A 117 -30.67 3.86 27.96
C LYS A 117 -29.66 4.35 26.93
N ARG A 118 -28.62 5.03 27.43
CA ARG A 118 -27.42 5.41 26.69
C ARG A 118 -26.25 4.55 27.16
N TRP A 119 -25.33 4.25 26.25
CA TRP A 119 -24.07 3.56 26.58
C TRP A 119 -22.91 4.54 26.48
N ASP A 120 -22.76 5.35 27.52
CA ASP A 120 -21.80 6.46 27.53
C ASP A 120 -20.33 5.99 27.58
N GLU A 121 -20.06 4.77 28.02
CA GLU A 121 -18.71 4.18 28.08
C GLU A 121 -18.29 3.50 26.77
N LEU A 122 -19.23 3.24 25.85
CA LEU A 122 -18.91 2.53 24.61
C LEU A 122 -18.12 3.43 23.65
N ARG A 123 -16.97 2.94 23.18
CA ARG A 123 -16.05 3.66 22.28
C ARG A 123 -15.95 2.97 20.92
N ASN A 124 -16.03 1.63 20.90
CA ASN A 124 -15.76 0.83 19.72
C ASN A 124 -16.93 -0.14 19.45
N LEU A 125 -17.46 -0.08 18.23
CA LEU A 125 -18.55 -0.95 17.80
C LEU A 125 -18.26 -1.57 16.44
N VAL A 126 -18.31 -2.89 16.37
CA VAL A 126 -18.06 -3.66 15.15
C VAL A 126 -19.33 -4.36 14.68
N LEU A 127 -19.84 -3.96 13.51
CA LEU A 127 -21.07 -4.46 12.88
C LEU A 127 -20.81 -5.03 11.48
N ASN A 128 -19.66 -5.67 11.27
CA ASN A 128 -19.31 -6.17 9.94
C ASN A 128 -20.16 -7.38 9.54
N SER A 129 -20.60 -7.45 8.28
CA SER A 129 -21.42 -8.56 7.77
C SER A 129 -22.67 -8.83 8.61
N THR A 130 -23.33 -7.76 9.07
CA THR A 130 -24.56 -7.84 9.86
C THR A 130 -25.83 -7.48 9.09
N TYR A 131 -25.68 -6.88 7.91
CA TYR A 131 -26.78 -6.36 7.09
C TYR A 131 -27.63 -5.30 7.81
N VAL A 132 -27.08 -4.63 8.83
CA VAL A 132 -27.76 -3.56 9.56
C VAL A 132 -28.11 -2.42 8.61
N ASN A 133 -29.36 -1.96 8.60
CA ASN A 133 -29.79 -0.87 7.73
C ASN A 133 -29.44 0.52 8.30
N TRP A 134 -29.41 1.56 7.46
CA TRP A 134 -29.04 2.92 7.87
C TRP A 134 -29.94 3.53 8.96
N LYS A 135 -31.25 3.23 8.96
CA LYS A 135 -32.18 3.69 10.00
C LYS A 135 -31.81 3.13 11.37
N SER A 136 -31.42 1.85 11.41
CA SER A 136 -30.87 1.22 12.62
C SER A 136 -29.52 1.84 13.01
N VAL A 137 -28.62 2.09 12.05
CA VAL A 137 -27.34 2.77 12.32
C VAL A 137 -27.55 4.14 12.97
N GLN A 138 -28.45 4.97 12.43
CA GLN A 138 -28.78 6.29 13.01
C GLN A 138 -29.30 6.16 14.45
N LYS A 139 -30.25 5.25 14.69
CA LYS A 139 -30.76 4.98 16.04
C LYS A 139 -29.67 4.50 16.99
N ILE A 140 -28.75 3.64 16.54
CA ILE A 140 -27.61 3.19 17.35
C ILE A 140 -26.73 4.39 17.73
N LEU A 141 -26.37 5.21 16.75
CA LEU A 141 -25.54 6.40 16.96
C LEU A 141 -26.18 7.43 17.90
N ASP A 142 -27.52 7.50 17.96
CA ASP A 142 -28.22 8.34 18.93
C ASP A 142 -28.06 7.91 20.39
N HIS A 143 -27.78 6.62 20.62
CA HIS A 143 -27.63 6.02 21.94
C HIS A 143 -26.18 5.79 22.36
N LEU A 144 -25.23 6.07 21.46
CA LEU A 144 -23.78 5.90 21.67
C LEU A 144 -23.05 7.25 21.52
N PRO A 145 -23.20 8.18 22.48
CA PRO A 145 -22.72 9.55 22.33
C PRO A 145 -21.19 9.68 22.24
N ASN A 146 -20.44 8.70 22.79
CA ASN A 146 -18.98 8.73 22.85
C ASN A 146 -18.32 7.71 21.91
N LEU A 147 -19.03 7.22 20.88
CA LEU A 147 -18.47 6.24 19.95
C LEU A 147 -17.37 6.90 19.08
N GLU A 148 -16.17 6.34 19.13
CA GLU A 148 -14.97 6.82 18.43
C GLU A 148 -14.66 5.99 17.18
N GLU A 149 -14.93 4.69 17.23
CA GLU A 149 -14.60 3.73 16.18
C GLU A 149 -15.81 2.87 15.81
N LEU A 150 -16.14 2.88 14.52
CA LEU A 150 -17.29 2.18 13.97
C LEU A 150 -16.89 1.31 12.78
N HIS A 151 -17.32 0.05 12.77
CA HIS A 151 -17.12 -0.85 11.65
C HIS A 151 -18.44 -1.26 11.02
N LEU A 152 -18.58 -0.97 9.73
CA LEU A 152 -19.75 -1.16 8.89
C LEU A 152 -19.39 -1.87 7.58
N SER A 153 -18.36 -2.70 7.60
CA SER A 153 -17.86 -3.41 6.42
C SER A 153 -18.80 -4.58 6.04
N LEU A 154 -18.86 -4.91 4.75
CA LEU A 154 -19.58 -6.09 4.25
C LEU A 154 -21.09 -6.09 4.56
N ASN A 155 -21.73 -4.92 4.64
CA ASN A 155 -23.16 -4.78 4.96
C ASN A 155 -24.05 -4.53 3.73
N ASP A 156 -23.49 -4.68 2.53
CA ASP A 156 -24.19 -4.51 1.25
C ASP A 156 -24.70 -3.08 0.99
N TYR A 157 -24.03 -2.06 1.56
CA TYR A 157 -24.37 -0.67 1.30
C TYR A 157 -23.97 -0.23 -0.10
N ASN A 158 -24.95 0.16 -0.92
CA ASN A 158 -24.74 0.82 -2.22
C ASN A 158 -24.88 2.35 -2.16
N ASN A 159 -25.41 2.89 -1.07
CA ASN A 159 -25.62 4.32 -0.80
C ASN A 159 -25.40 4.63 0.68
N VAL A 160 -25.37 5.92 1.03
CA VAL A 160 -25.29 6.40 2.41
C VAL A 160 -26.55 7.20 2.75
N ASN A 161 -27.39 6.64 3.62
CA ASN A 161 -28.65 7.27 4.05
C ASN A 161 -28.63 7.63 5.55
N LEU A 162 -27.73 8.55 5.92
CA LEU A 162 -27.63 9.11 7.27
C LEU A 162 -28.36 10.46 7.40
N HIS A 163 -29.15 10.85 6.40
CA HIS A 163 -29.85 12.13 6.36
C HIS A 163 -31.34 11.87 6.20
N ASP A 164 -32.18 12.60 6.92
CA ASP A 164 -33.62 12.40 6.82
C ASP A 164 -34.10 12.94 5.47
N THR A 165 -34.55 12.05 4.58
CA THR A 165 -35.18 12.44 3.32
C THR A 165 -36.58 13.02 3.53
N ASN A 166 -37.12 12.99 4.76
CA ASN A 166 -38.48 13.43 5.06
C ASN A 166 -38.66 14.96 5.14
N THR A 167 -37.61 15.76 4.97
CA THR A 167 -37.73 17.22 4.78
C THR A 167 -37.85 17.65 3.31
N THR A 168 -38.02 16.72 2.36
CA THR A 168 -38.29 17.05 0.95
C THR A 168 -39.77 17.21 0.61
N GLU A 169 -40.64 17.52 1.58
CA GLU A 169 -41.85 18.29 1.27
C GLU A 169 -41.54 19.76 1.50
N CYS A 170 -40.78 20.35 0.56
CA CYS A 170 -40.97 21.77 0.31
C CYS A 170 -42.40 21.88 -0.21
N GLU A 171 -43.29 22.64 0.43
CA GLU A 171 -44.64 23.01 -0.05
C GLU A 171 -44.59 23.88 -1.34
N CYS A 172 -43.58 23.67 -2.17
CA CYS A 172 -43.18 24.46 -3.32
C CYS A 172 -43.65 23.78 -4.62
N SER A 173 -44.33 22.64 -4.53
CA SER A 173 -44.76 21.80 -5.66
C SER A 173 -45.99 22.29 -6.42
N GLU A 174 -46.46 23.52 -6.23
CA GLU A 174 -47.59 24.06 -7.02
C GLU A 174 -47.29 25.28 -7.88
N ASN A 175 -46.16 25.98 -7.74
CA ASN A 175 -45.87 27.16 -8.56
C ASN A 175 -44.43 27.17 -9.10
N LYS A 176 -44.31 26.87 -10.40
CA LYS A 176 -43.05 26.74 -11.18
C LYS A 176 -42.25 28.05 -11.37
N ASN A 177 -42.36 29.05 -10.50
CA ASN A 177 -41.73 30.35 -10.74
C ASN A 177 -41.01 31.00 -9.57
N ASP A 178 -40.79 30.30 -8.45
CA ASP A 178 -39.95 30.83 -7.38
C ASP A 178 -38.64 30.04 -7.26
N ASN A 179 -37.56 30.81 -7.20
CA ASN A 179 -36.19 30.38 -6.94
C ASN A 179 -36.12 29.71 -5.55
N CYS A 180 -36.44 28.42 -5.50
CA CYS A 180 -36.54 27.63 -4.29
C CYS A 180 -35.16 27.06 -3.92
N ASP A 181 -34.59 27.56 -2.83
CA ASP A 181 -33.27 27.18 -2.29
C ASP A 181 -33.33 25.88 -1.46
N CYS A 182 -33.87 24.80 -2.04
CA CYS A 182 -34.10 23.53 -1.35
C CYS A 182 -32.90 22.55 -1.42
N GLN A 183 -31.67 23.03 -1.63
CA GLN A 183 -30.48 22.18 -1.76
C GLN A 183 -29.73 21.87 -0.46
N ASN A 184 -30.24 22.29 0.70
CA ASN A 184 -29.62 21.96 1.98
C ASN A 184 -30.32 20.77 2.65
N VAL A 185 -29.86 19.56 2.34
CA VAL A 185 -30.16 18.36 3.14
C VAL A 185 -29.46 18.54 4.50
N ALA A 186 -30.13 19.20 5.43
CA ALA A 186 -29.62 19.42 6.77
C ALA A 186 -29.55 18.08 7.52
N LEU A 187 -28.34 17.59 7.76
CA LEU A 187 -28.05 16.56 8.77
C LEU A 187 -28.78 16.88 10.08
N GLN A 188 -29.70 16.03 10.53
CA GLN A 188 -30.37 16.19 11.83
C GLN A 188 -29.36 16.18 12.99
N LYS A 189 -28.26 15.42 12.87
CA LYS A 189 -27.24 15.30 13.91
C LYS A 189 -25.88 14.94 13.31
N LYS A 190 -24.84 15.68 13.71
CA LYS A 190 -23.45 15.36 13.37
C LYS A 190 -22.83 14.55 14.51
N HIS A 191 -22.18 13.44 14.18
CA HIS A 191 -21.47 12.61 15.14
C HIS A 191 -19.99 12.96 15.12
N SER A 192 -19.68 14.11 15.74
CA SER A 192 -18.33 14.69 15.76
C SER A 192 -17.30 13.90 16.59
N VAL A 193 -17.73 12.85 17.30
CA VAL A 193 -16.84 12.01 18.12
C VAL A 193 -16.20 10.88 17.30
N ILE A 194 -16.85 10.44 16.22
CA ILE A 194 -16.33 9.34 15.39
C ILE A 194 -15.07 9.79 14.64
N ARG A 195 -13.99 9.02 14.82
CA ARG A 195 -12.66 9.29 14.22
C ARG A 195 -12.23 8.19 13.26
N ILE A 196 -12.73 6.96 13.45
CA ILE A 196 -12.33 5.80 12.65
C ILE A 196 -13.57 5.11 12.09
N LEU A 197 -13.62 4.94 10.77
CA LEU A 197 -14.70 4.26 10.07
C LEU A 197 -14.14 3.16 9.16
N HIS A 198 -14.55 1.93 9.43
CA HIS A 198 -14.31 0.79 8.55
C HIS A 198 -15.53 0.51 7.69
N PHE A 199 -15.38 0.60 6.37
CA PHE A 199 -16.48 0.51 5.40
C PHE A 199 -16.14 -0.43 4.22
N THR A 200 -15.27 -1.39 4.45
CA THR A 200 -14.68 -2.28 3.43
C THR A 200 -15.72 -3.20 2.80
N GLY A 201 -15.61 -3.44 1.49
CA GLY A 201 -16.38 -4.47 0.80
C GLY A 201 -17.88 -4.18 0.68
N ASN A 202 -18.28 -2.91 0.80
CA ASN A 202 -19.63 -2.47 0.46
C ASN A 202 -19.71 -2.14 -1.05
N PRO A 203 -20.81 -2.47 -1.75
CA PRO A 203 -20.99 -2.25 -3.20
C PRO A 203 -21.19 -0.78 -3.62
N ILE A 204 -20.84 0.17 -2.75
CA ILE A 204 -20.85 1.60 -3.02
C ILE A 204 -19.78 1.96 -4.07
N ASN A 205 -20.20 2.65 -5.13
CA ASN A 205 -19.34 2.97 -6.27
C ASN A 205 -19.21 4.48 -6.54
N ASN A 206 -20.02 5.30 -5.88
CA ASN A 206 -20.10 6.75 -6.11
C ASN A 206 -19.49 7.51 -4.92
N TRP A 207 -18.54 8.41 -5.21
CA TRP A 207 -17.87 9.22 -4.22
C TRP A 207 -18.78 10.27 -3.55
N ARG A 208 -19.84 10.72 -4.23
CA ARG A 208 -20.87 11.60 -3.67
C ARG A 208 -21.57 10.96 -2.48
N GLU A 209 -21.89 9.66 -2.57
CA GLU A 209 -22.46 8.91 -1.47
C GLU A 209 -21.46 8.77 -0.31
N ILE A 210 -20.20 8.48 -0.60
CA ILE A 210 -19.14 8.43 0.41
C ILE A 210 -18.96 9.78 1.12
N SER A 211 -19.09 10.89 0.40
CA SER A 211 -18.95 12.24 0.96
C SER A 211 -19.98 12.54 2.05
N LYS A 212 -21.16 11.91 2.00
CA LYS A 212 -22.17 11.98 3.09
C LYS A 212 -21.63 11.47 4.43
N LEU A 213 -20.72 10.49 4.41
CA LEU A 213 -20.03 10.02 5.63
C LEU A 213 -19.18 11.12 6.25
N GLY A 214 -18.46 11.91 5.43
CA GLY A 214 -17.66 13.02 5.91
C GLY A 214 -18.50 14.12 6.55
N TYR A 215 -19.65 14.44 5.95
CA TYR A 215 -20.58 15.40 6.55
C TYR A 215 -21.20 14.89 7.86
N ALA A 216 -21.53 13.59 7.94
CA ALA A 216 -22.05 12.96 9.16
C ALA A 216 -20.98 12.86 10.27
N PHE A 217 -19.73 12.64 9.90
CA PHE A 217 -18.57 12.43 10.77
C PHE A 217 -17.48 13.48 10.50
N PRO A 218 -17.68 14.75 10.88
CA PRO A 218 -16.81 15.86 10.46
C PRO A 218 -15.36 15.78 11.00
N ASN A 219 -15.13 15.01 12.06
CA ASN A 219 -13.81 14.80 12.67
C ASN A 219 -13.19 13.44 12.30
N LEU A 220 -13.70 12.79 11.25
CA LEU A 220 -13.18 11.50 10.79
C LEU A 220 -11.71 11.63 10.39
N GLU A 221 -10.85 10.83 11.00
CA GLU A 221 -9.40 10.81 10.77
C GLU A 221 -8.95 9.62 9.92
N SER A 222 -9.66 8.50 10.01
CA SER A 222 -9.35 7.27 9.29
C SER A 222 -10.60 6.70 8.62
N LEU A 223 -10.51 6.51 7.30
CA LEU A 223 -11.57 5.94 6.49
C LEU A 223 -11.04 4.76 5.66
N VAL A 224 -11.66 3.59 5.84
CA VAL A 224 -11.27 2.36 5.15
C VAL A 224 -12.36 1.92 4.17
N LEU A 225 -12.11 2.15 2.88
CA LEU A 225 -12.99 1.86 1.73
C LEU A 225 -12.43 0.73 0.85
N ALA A 226 -11.59 -0.14 1.41
CA ALA A 226 -11.01 -1.21 0.64
C ALA A 226 -12.10 -2.10 0.02
N LYS A 227 -11.90 -2.58 -1.22
CA LYS A 227 -12.85 -3.45 -1.93
C LYS A 227 -14.24 -2.82 -2.15
N CYS A 228 -14.34 -1.49 -2.17
CA CYS A 228 -15.54 -0.79 -2.65
C CYS A 228 -15.36 -0.47 -4.14
N PRO A 229 -16.32 -0.74 -5.03
CA PRO A 229 -16.18 -0.56 -6.49
C PRO A 229 -16.23 0.92 -6.93
N ILE A 230 -15.57 1.82 -6.20
CA ILE A 230 -15.47 3.26 -6.46
C ILE A 230 -14.73 3.47 -7.77
N LYS A 231 -15.38 4.13 -8.74
CA LYS A 231 -14.86 4.32 -10.09
C LYS A 231 -14.11 5.64 -10.28
N SER A 232 -14.59 6.70 -9.61
CA SER A 232 -14.05 8.06 -9.70
C SER A 232 -14.20 8.77 -8.36
N LEU A 233 -13.29 9.70 -8.09
CA LEU A 233 -13.35 10.65 -6.96
C LEU A 233 -13.88 12.03 -7.36
N ASP A 234 -14.24 12.22 -8.63
CA ASP A 234 -14.87 13.43 -9.13
C ASP A 234 -16.35 13.50 -8.69
N LEU A 235 -16.81 14.68 -8.26
CA LEU A 235 -18.23 14.91 -7.98
C LEU A 235 -19.01 15.47 -9.17
N ASN A 236 -18.31 15.88 -10.25
CA ASN A 236 -18.90 16.53 -11.42
C ASN A 236 -19.23 15.56 -12.57
N GLU A 237 -18.74 14.31 -12.53
CA GLU A 237 -18.95 13.34 -13.61
C GLU A 237 -20.44 13.08 -13.93
N GLU A 238 -21.32 13.15 -12.93
CA GLU A 238 -22.75 12.88 -13.12
C GLU A 238 -23.54 14.04 -13.75
N GLU A 239 -23.10 15.31 -13.59
CA GLU A 239 -23.77 16.45 -14.24
C GLU A 239 -23.62 16.41 -15.76
N SER A 240 -22.57 15.76 -16.26
CA SER A 240 -22.29 15.63 -17.68
C SER A 240 -23.14 14.56 -18.38
N ASN A 241 -23.71 13.61 -17.63
CA ASN A 241 -24.43 12.45 -18.16
C ASN A 241 -25.97 12.60 -18.14
N GLU A 242 -26.55 13.61 -17.48
CA GLU A 242 -28.00 13.90 -17.53
C GLU A 242 -28.42 14.86 -18.66
N GLY A 243 -27.55 15.16 -19.63
CA GLY A 243 -27.74 16.27 -20.58
C GLY A 243 -27.45 16.00 -22.06
N LEU A 244 -27.69 14.81 -22.60
CA LEU A 244 -27.74 14.62 -24.07
C LEU A 244 -29.16 14.65 -24.61
N ASN A 245 -29.87 15.76 -24.37
CA ASN A 245 -30.92 16.23 -25.26
C ASN A 245 -31.31 17.68 -24.95
N THR A 246 -30.58 18.64 -25.53
CA THR A 246 -31.15 19.78 -26.28
C THR A 246 -30.02 20.64 -26.84
N ASN A 247 -30.15 20.98 -28.12
CA ASN A 247 -29.30 21.93 -28.83
C ASN A 247 -29.23 23.29 -28.10
N CYS A 248 -28.04 23.89 -27.98
CA CYS A 248 -27.67 25.13 -28.70
C CYS A 248 -26.43 25.82 -28.09
N ASN A 249 -25.54 26.24 -29.00
CA ASN A 249 -24.69 27.42 -28.96
C ASN A 249 -23.59 27.55 -27.89
N LYS A 250 -22.36 27.28 -28.35
CA LYS A 250 -21.17 28.04 -27.96
C LYS A 250 -21.45 29.54 -27.97
N GLY A 251 -21.23 30.23 -26.85
CA GLY A 251 -21.22 31.69 -26.81
C GLY A 251 -20.98 32.28 -25.41
N SER A 252 -19.83 32.95 -25.28
CA SER A 252 -19.53 34.07 -24.36
C SER A 252 -19.47 33.88 -22.84
N GLN A 253 -18.30 34.24 -22.32
CA GLN A 253 -18.09 34.80 -20.98
C GLN A 253 -19.11 35.91 -20.66
N ASN A 254 -19.70 35.87 -19.46
CA ASN A 254 -19.68 36.97 -18.49
C ASN A 254 -20.64 36.72 -17.31
N GLY A 255 -20.09 36.80 -16.10
CA GLY A 255 -20.67 37.65 -15.04
C GLY A 255 -21.77 37.07 -14.15
N LEU A 256 -21.41 36.98 -12.86
CA LEU A 256 -22.24 37.26 -11.67
C LEU A 256 -23.14 36.12 -11.16
N ASN A 257 -22.73 35.47 -10.07
CA ASN A 257 -23.20 35.91 -8.74
C ASN A 257 -22.31 35.35 -7.61
N SER A 258 -21.74 36.25 -6.84
CA SER A 258 -20.99 35.97 -5.62
C SER A 258 -21.97 35.90 -4.46
N ASN A 259 -22.21 34.69 -3.90
CA ASN A 259 -22.62 34.41 -2.50
C ASN A 259 -23.28 33.02 -2.31
N SER A 260 -22.74 31.96 -2.89
CA SER A 260 -22.77 30.65 -2.23
C SER A 260 -21.34 30.33 -1.80
N LYS A 261 -21.12 29.88 -0.57
CA LYS A 261 -19.85 29.23 -0.25
C LYS A 261 -19.81 27.99 -1.15
N ASN A 262 -18.95 28.01 -2.17
CA ASN A 262 -18.56 26.81 -2.89
C ASN A 262 -17.91 25.87 -1.87
N GLU A 263 -18.72 25.09 -1.15
CA GLU A 263 -18.20 23.98 -0.37
C GLU A 263 -17.55 23.04 -1.38
N SER A 264 -16.23 22.94 -1.30
CA SER A 264 -15.48 22.05 -2.15
C SER A 264 -15.99 20.63 -1.89
N PRO A 265 -16.13 19.77 -2.92
CA PRO A 265 -16.35 18.33 -2.76
C PRO A 265 -15.59 17.64 -1.63
N TYR A 266 -14.39 18.15 -1.33
CA TYR A 266 -13.43 17.60 -0.36
C TYR A 266 -13.58 18.22 1.05
N ASP A 267 -14.46 19.23 1.20
CA ASP A 267 -14.80 19.82 2.50
C ASP A 267 -15.51 18.85 3.44
N ALA A 268 -16.04 17.74 2.92
CA ALA A 268 -16.61 16.68 3.74
C ALA A 268 -15.56 16.04 4.67
N PHE A 269 -14.27 16.04 4.30
CA PHE A 269 -13.23 15.26 4.96
C PHE A 269 -12.03 16.12 5.42
N LYS A 270 -12.29 17.24 6.10
CA LYS A 270 -11.24 18.19 6.53
C LYS A 270 -10.20 17.59 7.49
N SER A 271 -10.62 16.64 8.32
CA SER A 271 -9.79 16.02 9.35
C SER A 271 -9.18 14.68 8.93
N LEU A 272 -9.45 14.22 7.70
CA LEU A 272 -9.07 12.90 7.24
C LEU A 272 -7.56 12.81 7.02
N LYS A 273 -6.91 11.91 7.76
CA LYS A 273 -5.46 11.66 7.72
C LYS A 273 -5.11 10.36 7.03
N ILE A 274 -5.95 9.33 7.17
CA ILE A 274 -5.72 7.99 6.65
C ILE A 274 -6.89 7.61 5.74
N LEU A 275 -6.57 7.30 4.49
CA LEU A 275 -7.54 6.83 3.50
C LEU A 275 -7.05 5.53 2.87
N ASN A 276 -7.86 4.49 2.96
CA ASN A 276 -7.58 3.21 2.33
C ASN A 276 -8.58 2.93 1.21
N LEU A 277 -8.08 2.97 -0.03
CA LEU A 277 -8.76 2.73 -1.30
C LEU A 277 -8.21 1.48 -1.98
N ASN A 278 -7.63 0.53 -1.24
CA ASN A 278 -7.16 -0.71 -1.84
C ASN A 278 -8.31 -1.45 -2.55
N SER A 279 -8.04 -1.96 -3.75
CA SER A 279 -9.00 -2.75 -4.53
C SER A 279 -10.30 -2.01 -4.84
N THR A 280 -10.21 -0.70 -5.05
CA THR A 280 -11.27 0.09 -5.70
C THR A 280 -11.14 0.03 -7.22
N ASN A 281 -12.12 0.57 -7.95
CA ASN A 281 -12.14 0.56 -9.42
C ASN A 281 -11.56 1.85 -10.03
N LEU A 282 -10.68 2.56 -9.31
CA LEU A 282 -10.02 3.75 -9.82
C LEU A 282 -9.10 3.38 -11.00
N SER A 283 -9.26 4.08 -12.11
CA SER A 283 -8.56 3.79 -13.37
C SER A 283 -7.84 4.99 -13.98
N SER A 284 -8.01 6.20 -13.45
CA SER A 284 -7.36 7.42 -13.96
C SER A 284 -6.35 8.01 -12.96
N TRP A 285 -5.35 8.72 -13.49
CA TRP A 285 -4.48 9.56 -12.68
C TRP A 285 -5.19 10.82 -12.16
N ASP A 286 -6.29 11.25 -12.79
CA ASP A 286 -7.10 12.39 -12.34
C ASP A 286 -7.67 12.14 -10.93
N ASP A 287 -8.02 10.89 -10.62
CA ASP A 287 -8.44 10.46 -9.29
C ASP A 287 -7.36 10.72 -8.22
N ILE A 288 -6.09 10.56 -8.59
CA ILE A 288 -4.97 10.83 -7.70
C ILE A 288 -4.84 12.33 -7.43
N GLU A 289 -5.21 13.19 -8.39
CA GLU A 289 -5.20 14.64 -8.22
C GLU A 289 -6.31 15.10 -7.29
N TYR A 290 -7.45 14.43 -7.30
CA TYR A 290 -8.51 14.64 -6.30
C TYR A 290 -8.07 14.27 -4.88
N LEU A 291 -7.23 13.24 -4.72
CA LEU A 291 -6.62 12.92 -3.42
C LEU A 291 -5.69 14.02 -2.90
N ALA A 292 -5.06 14.80 -3.76
CA ALA A 292 -4.22 15.93 -3.35
C ALA A 292 -5.02 17.07 -2.72
N LYS A 293 -6.34 17.14 -2.96
CA LYS A 293 -7.23 18.19 -2.46
C LYS A 293 -7.64 17.99 -0.99
N PHE A 294 -7.38 16.83 -0.40
CA PHE A 294 -7.66 16.58 1.03
C PHE A 294 -6.61 17.31 1.89
N PRO A 295 -7.03 18.26 2.76
CA PRO A 295 -6.09 19.17 3.41
C PRO A 295 -5.20 18.49 4.45
N SER A 296 -5.68 17.43 5.09
CA SER A 296 -5.00 16.76 6.21
C SER A 296 -4.48 15.36 5.88
N LEU A 297 -4.56 14.94 4.61
CA LEU A 297 -4.28 13.55 4.21
C LEU A 297 -2.79 13.24 4.28
N GLN A 298 -2.44 12.22 5.08
CA GLN A 298 -1.06 11.84 5.39
C GLN A 298 -0.75 10.40 4.98
N CYS A 299 -1.72 9.49 5.01
CA CYS A 299 -1.52 8.10 4.66
C CYS A 299 -2.55 7.67 3.62
N VAL A 300 -2.07 7.17 2.49
CA VAL A 300 -2.92 6.60 1.44
C VAL A 300 -2.52 5.15 1.20
N ARG A 301 -3.52 4.28 1.10
CA ARG A 301 -3.38 2.92 0.57
C ARG A 301 -4.25 2.81 -0.67
N ILE A 302 -3.65 2.45 -1.81
CA ILE A 302 -4.33 2.43 -3.11
C ILE A 302 -3.75 1.32 -3.99
N GLN A 303 -3.62 0.10 -3.46
CA GLN A 303 -3.14 -1.07 -4.20
C GLN A 303 -4.29 -1.84 -4.83
N GLY A 304 -4.04 -2.55 -5.93
CA GLY A 304 -5.04 -3.44 -6.54
C GLY A 304 -6.19 -2.73 -7.26
N CYS A 305 -5.99 -1.48 -7.68
CA CYS A 305 -6.89 -0.73 -8.57
C CYS A 305 -6.53 -0.99 -10.05
N PRO A 306 -7.50 -0.89 -10.99
CA PRO A 306 -7.26 -0.98 -12.43
C PRO A 306 -6.18 -0.03 -12.96
N LEU A 307 -5.99 1.13 -12.32
CA LEU A 307 -4.92 2.09 -12.60
C LEU A 307 -3.52 1.46 -12.68
N TRP A 308 -3.30 0.31 -12.01
CA TRP A 308 -1.99 -0.37 -11.95
C TRP A 308 -1.85 -1.52 -12.94
N GLU A 309 -2.91 -1.89 -13.67
CA GLU A 309 -2.89 -3.02 -14.61
C GLU A 309 -2.12 -2.69 -15.89
N SER A 310 -1.91 -1.41 -16.20
CA SER A 310 -1.06 -1.00 -17.31
C SER A 310 0.40 -1.37 -17.04
N ASN A 311 1.05 -2.05 -17.99
CA ASN A 311 2.49 -2.34 -17.97
C ASN A 311 3.35 -1.14 -18.37
N GLU A 312 2.78 0.06 -18.39
CA GLU A 312 3.47 1.29 -18.80
C GLU A 312 4.57 1.70 -17.80
N TYR A 313 4.38 1.40 -16.52
CA TYR A 313 5.25 1.86 -15.43
C TYR A 313 5.74 0.70 -14.57
N THR A 314 7.00 0.75 -14.16
CA THR A 314 7.53 -0.08 -13.08
C THR A 314 6.91 0.32 -11.73
N GLU A 315 6.98 -0.56 -10.73
CA GLU A 315 6.52 -0.24 -9.36
C GLU A 315 7.23 1.00 -8.80
N TYR A 316 8.52 1.15 -9.10
CA TYR A 316 9.32 2.30 -8.69
C TYR A 316 8.81 3.60 -9.34
N GLU A 317 8.57 3.61 -10.66
CA GLU A 317 8.02 4.78 -11.35
C GLU A 317 6.62 5.13 -10.86
N ARG A 318 5.74 4.13 -10.67
CA ARG A 318 4.39 4.36 -10.10
C ARG A 318 4.48 5.04 -8.73
N ARG A 319 5.38 4.57 -7.87
CA ARG A 319 5.62 5.16 -6.56
C ARG A 319 6.12 6.60 -6.67
N GLN A 320 7.09 6.89 -7.55
CA GLN A 320 7.56 8.26 -7.77
C GLN A 320 6.43 9.18 -8.27
N LEU A 321 5.64 8.71 -9.24
CA LEU A 321 4.51 9.45 -9.80
C LEU A 321 3.42 9.75 -8.75
N LEU A 322 3.16 8.81 -7.83
CA LEU A 322 2.23 9.00 -6.71
C LEU A 322 2.77 10.01 -5.69
N ILE A 323 4.03 9.87 -5.26
CA ILE A 323 4.66 10.76 -4.27
C ILE A 323 4.69 12.21 -4.78
N ALA A 324 5.03 12.41 -6.05
CA ALA A 324 5.09 13.73 -6.66
C ALA A 324 3.72 14.41 -6.77
N ARG A 325 2.65 13.63 -7.03
CA ARG A 325 1.27 14.13 -7.10
C ARG A 325 0.64 14.43 -5.75
N LEU A 326 1.10 13.76 -4.69
CA LEU A 326 0.52 13.84 -3.37
C LEU A 326 1.49 14.59 -2.43
N PRO A 327 1.40 15.95 -2.34
CA PRO A 327 2.34 16.77 -1.58
C PRO A 327 2.37 16.44 -0.09
N ASN A 328 1.21 16.11 0.49
CA ASN A 328 1.04 16.03 1.95
C ASN A 328 1.23 14.63 2.53
N ILE A 329 1.34 13.59 1.69
CA ILE A 329 1.42 12.21 2.18
C ILE A 329 2.77 11.92 2.84
N GLN A 330 2.74 11.22 3.96
CA GLN A 330 3.92 10.76 4.69
C GLN A 330 4.10 9.25 4.55
N THR A 331 3.04 8.51 4.24
CA THR A 331 3.08 7.06 4.07
C THR A 331 2.20 6.64 2.89
N LEU A 332 2.76 5.77 2.05
CA LEU A 332 2.07 5.22 0.88
C LEU A 332 2.09 3.69 0.94
N ASN A 333 0.90 3.08 0.81
CA ASN A 333 0.70 1.63 0.75
C ASN A 333 1.29 0.84 1.94
N GLY A 334 1.34 1.45 3.12
CA GLY A 334 1.82 0.79 4.36
C GLY A 334 3.33 0.51 4.39
N GLY A 335 4.10 1.05 3.44
CA GLY A 335 5.55 1.00 3.45
C GLY A 335 6.18 1.97 4.45
N GLY A 336 7.52 2.06 4.44
CA GLY A 336 8.26 3.06 5.23
C GLY A 336 7.83 4.49 4.91
N GLY A 337 8.05 5.39 5.88
CA GLY A 337 7.77 6.82 5.71
C GLY A 337 8.53 7.40 4.52
N ILE A 338 7.86 8.28 3.77
CA ILE A 338 8.45 8.97 2.63
C ILE A 338 9.45 9.99 3.16
N THR A 339 10.72 9.79 2.80
CA THR A 339 11.81 10.69 3.23
C THR A 339 11.80 11.98 2.40
N ALA A 340 12.46 13.02 2.90
CA ALA A 340 12.58 14.29 2.17
C ALA A 340 13.36 14.08 0.85
N GLU A 341 14.40 13.24 0.89
CA GLU A 341 15.22 12.88 -0.28
C GLU A 341 14.41 12.11 -1.32
N GLU A 342 13.58 11.15 -0.89
CA GLU A 342 12.69 10.41 -1.78
C GLU A 342 11.65 11.33 -2.43
N ARG A 343 11.06 12.24 -1.65
CA ARG A 343 10.10 13.24 -2.14
C ARG A 343 10.74 14.15 -3.18
N GLU A 344 11.89 14.75 -2.88
CA GLU A 344 12.60 15.61 -3.82
C GLU A 344 12.97 14.84 -5.10
N ALA A 345 13.49 13.62 -4.97
CA ALA A 345 13.83 12.78 -6.12
C ALA A 345 12.60 12.46 -6.99
N ALA A 346 11.46 12.13 -6.37
CA ALA A 346 10.20 11.86 -7.05
C ALA A 346 9.66 13.10 -7.78
N GLU A 347 9.67 14.26 -7.13
CA GLU A 347 9.20 15.53 -7.72
C GLU A 347 10.08 15.96 -8.91
N ARG A 348 11.40 15.83 -8.79
CA ARG A 348 12.33 16.11 -9.91
C ARG A 348 12.16 15.12 -11.06
N ALA A 349 11.94 13.84 -10.75
CA ALA A 349 11.65 12.83 -11.76
C ALA A 349 10.33 13.12 -12.49
N PHE A 350 9.31 13.60 -11.76
CA PHE A 350 8.02 14.00 -12.32
C PHE A 350 8.14 15.15 -13.31
N ILE A 351 8.91 16.19 -12.99
CA ILE A 351 9.18 17.30 -13.93
C ILE A 351 9.81 16.73 -15.22
N ARG A 352 10.83 15.88 -15.09
CA ARG A 352 11.50 15.29 -16.26
C ARG A 352 10.59 14.38 -17.07
N PHE A 353 9.66 13.68 -16.43
CA PHE A 353 8.70 12.81 -17.09
C PHE A 353 7.70 13.59 -17.97
N TYR A 354 7.33 14.80 -17.56
CA TYR A 354 6.35 15.64 -18.26
C TYR A 354 6.96 16.75 -19.13
N MET A 355 8.27 17.03 -19.01
CA MET A 355 8.91 18.15 -19.72
C MET A 355 8.78 18.05 -21.24
N ASP A 356 8.87 16.84 -21.79
CA ASP A 356 8.79 16.58 -23.24
C ASP A 356 7.36 16.25 -23.71
N LYS A 357 6.40 16.15 -22.78
CA LYS A 357 4.99 15.90 -23.12
C LYS A 357 4.26 17.18 -23.55
N PRO A 358 3.24 17.08 -24.40
CA PRO A 358 2.36 18.21 -24.76
C PRO A 358 1.76 18.87 -23.52
N GLU A 359 1.48 20.19 -23.60
CA GLU A 359 0.85 20.92 -22.48
C GLU A 359 -0.50 20.35 -22.06
N SER A 360 -1.26 19.74 -22.97
CA SER A 360 -2.52 19.06 -22.67
C SER A 360 -2.37 17.87 -21.73
N ASP A 361 -1.18 17.25 -21.73
CA ASP A 361 -0.90 16.03 -20.97
C ASP A 361 -0.18 16.36 -19.66
N ARG A 362 0.12 17.65 -19.41
CA ARG A 362 0.81 18.10 -18.21
C ARG A 362 -0.23 18.39 -17.12
N PRO A 363 -0.18 17.66 -15.99
CA PRO A 363 -1.08 17.93 -14.87
C PRO A 363 -0.74 19.27 -14.20
N GLU A 364 -1.70 19.89 -13.51
CA GLU A 364 -1.49 21.19 -12.81
C GLU A 364 -0.27 21.15 -11.89
N ARG A 365 -0.08 20.00 -11.23
CA ARG A 365 1.05 19.70 -10.35
C ARG A 365 2.42 19.91 -11.01
N TYR A 366 2.54 19.73 -12.32
CA TYR A 366 3.78 19.98 -13.05
C TYR A 366 4.24 21.43 -12.90
N SER A 367 3.33 22.38 -13.12
CA SER A 367 3.61 23.81 -13.05
C SER A 367 4.01 24.23 -11.64
N GLU A 368 3.37 23.68 -10.61
CA GLU A 368 3.75 23.89 -9.22
C GLU A 368 5.17 23.41 -8.92
N LEU A 369 5.51 22.18 -9.35
CA LEU A 369 6.83 21.61 -9.10
C LEU A 369 7.93 22.36 -9.83
N VAL A 370 7.69 22.88 -11.04
CA VAL A 370 8.65 23.74 -11.75
C VAL A 370 8.89 25.06 -11.00
N GLN A 371 7.88 25.61 -10.31
CA GLN A 371 8.07 26.80 -9.47
C GLN A 371 8.92 26.50 -8.22
N ILE A 372 8.82 25.28 -7.68
CA ILE A 372 9.57 24.84 -6.49
C ILE A 372 11.03 24.47 -6.85
N HIS A 373 11.23 23.63 -7.87
CA HIS A 373 12.52 23.02 -8.20
C HIS A 373 13.28 23.74 -9.33
N GLY A 374 12.64 24.69 -10.00
CA GLY A 374 13.14 25.32 -11.21
C GLY A 374 13.01 24.45 -12.45
N LYS A 375 13.50 24.96 -13.59
CA LYS A 375 13.58 24.20 -14.83
C LYS A 375 14.78 23.26 -14.77
N LEU A 376 14.52 21.96 -14.89
CA LEU A 376 15.54 20.91 -14.86
C LEU A 376 16.03 20.57 -16.27
N ASP A 377 17.31 20.24 -16.37
CA ASP A 377 17.88 19.67 -17.59
C ASP A 377 17.53 18.18 -17.76
N PRO A 378 17.47 17.68 -19.01
CA PRO A 378 17.34 16.26 -19.29
C PRO A 378 18.48 15.44 -18.69
N LEU A 379 18.19 14.22 -18.21
CA LEU A 379 19.21 13.32 -17.72
C LEU A 379 20.06 12.78 -18.88
N VAL A 380 21.38 12.92 -18.77
CA VAL A 380 22.33 12.27 -19.68
C VAL A 380 22.52 10.82 -19.24
N ASN A 381 22.28 9.85 -20.14
CA ASN A 381 22.52 8.44 -19.85
C ASN A 381 24.03 8.14 -19.93
N VAL A 382 24.68 7.95 -18.78
CA VAL A 382 26.10 7.59 -18.70
C VAL A 382 26.19 6.17 -18.14
N ASP A 383 26.60 5.21 -18.99
CA ASP A 383 26.83 3.82 -18.55
C ASP A 383 28.18 3.73 -17.82
N LEU A 384 28.15 3.62 -16.50
CA LEU A 384 29.33 3.51 -15.63
C LEU A 384 29.80 2.06 -15.43
N ARG A 385 29.24 1.07 -16.15
CA ARG A 385 29.65 -0.34 -16.00
C ARG A 385 31.09 -0.52 -16.50
N PRO A 386 31.95 -1.27 -15.79
CA PRO A 386 33.31 -1.56 -16.23
C PRO A 386 33.34 -2.21 -17.62
N GLU A 387 34.16 -1.69 -18.53
CA GLU A 387 34.25 -2.18 -19.91
C GLU A 387 34.65 -3.67 -19.94
N LYS A 388 33.79 -4.53 -20.48
CA LYS A 388 34.13 -5.96 -20.66
C LYS A 388 35.08 -6.20 -21.82
N ARG A 389 35.05 -5.33 -22.84
CA ARG A 389 35.87 -5.46 -24.05
C ARG A 389 36.59 -4.15 -24.32
N VAL A 390 37.91 -4.21 -24.46
CA VAL A 390 38.78 -3.07 -24.75
C VAL A 390 39.41 -3.24 -26.13
N ARG A 391 39.68 -2.13 -26.83
CA ARG A 391 40.41 -2.14 -28.11
C ARG A 391 41.89 -1.88 -27.85
N ILE A 392 42.74 -2.86 -28.10
CA ILE A 392 44.18 -2.76 -27.85
C ILE A 392 44.99 -3.06 -29.11
N THR A 393 46.18 -2.47 -29.17
CA THR A 393 47.15 -2.67 -30.25
C THR A 393 48.01 -3.89 -29.96
N PHE A 394 48.06 -4.84 -30.87
CA PHE A 394 48.98 -5.98 -30.81
C PHE A 394 50.14 -5.75 -31.74
N THR A 395 51.37 -5.83 -31.22
CA THR A 395 52.59 -5.60 -32.01
C THR A 395 53.45 -6.85 -32.00
N CYS A 396 53.77 -7.40 -33.17
CA CYS A 396 54.65 -8.56 -33.36
C CYS A 396 55.67 -8.25 -34.46
N GLY A 397 56.93 -7.99 -34.08
CA GLY A 397 57.95 -7.53 -35.02
C GLY A 397 57.53 -6.22 -35.71
N SER A 398 57.42 -6.23 -37.04
CA SER A 398 56.99 -5.06 -37.83
C SER A 398 55.47 -4.98 -38.04
N ASN A 399 54.71 -5.97 -37.57
CA ASN A 399 53.27 -6.04 -37.78
C ASN A 399 52.52 -5.55 -36.55
N SER A 400 51.57 -4.63 -36.74
CA SER A 400 50.70 -4.12 -35.68
C SER A 400 49.23 -4.20 -36.09
N GLU A 401 48.34 -4.68 -35.21
CA GLU A 401 46.90 -4.76 -35.48
C GLU A 401 46.08 -4.40 -34.22
N ILE A 402 45.03 -3.59 -34.39
CA ILE A 402 44.11 -3.24 -33.28
C ILE A 402 43.00 -4.29 -33.20
N LYS A 403 42.87 -4.96 -32.05
CA LYS A 403 41.81 -5.96 -31.80
C LYS A 403 41.02 -5.67 -30.54
N SER A 404 39.74 -6.06 -30.56
CA SER A 404 38.88 -6.03 -29.38
C SER A 404 39.09 -7.28 -28.54
N VAL A 405 39.46 -7.10 -27.27
CA VAL A 405 39.78 -8.16 -26.32
C VAL A 405 38.88 -8.10 -25.11
N ASP A 406 38.38 -9.25 -24.72
CA ASP A 406 37.60 -9.44 -23.50
C ASP A 406 38.54 -9.60 -22.30
N ILE A 407 38.51 -8.63 -21.39
CA ILE A 407 39.47 -8.54 -20.27
C ILE A 407 39.23 -9.59 -19.17
N TYR A 408 38.12 -10.32 -19.20
CA TYR A 408 37.84 -11.39 -18.24
C TYR A 408 38.46 -12.74 -18.63
N ARG A 409 39.12 -12.80 -19.80
CA ARG A 409 39.85 -13.99 -20.26
C ARG A 409 41.24 -14.07 -19.63
N THR A 410 41.87 -15.24 -19.74
CA THR A 410 43.22 -15.49 -19.23
C THR A 410 44.29 -15.17 -20.27
N VAL A 411 45.52 -14.94 -19.80
CA VAL A 411 46.70 -14.78 -20.68
C VAL A 411 46.88 -15.98 -21.62
N SER A 412 46.55 -17.20 -21.17
CA SER A 412 46.62 -18.41 -22.00
C SER A 412 45.63 -18.38 -23.17
N ASP A 413 44.37 -18.00 -22.91
CA ASP A 413 43.35 -17.87 -23.97
C ASP A 413 43.74 -16.77 -24.97
N LEU A 414 44.30 -15.66 -24.48
CA LEU A 414 44.81 -14.59 -25.33
C LEU A 414 45.94 -15.09 -26.26
N LYS A 415 46.92 -15.83 -25.74
CA LYS A 415 48.02 -16.39 -26.56
C LYS A 415 47.51 -17.31 -27.67
N GLN A 416 46.54 -18.17 -27.37
CA GLN A 416 45.92 -19.07 -28.37
C GLN A 416 45.26 -18.27 -29.51
N ARG A 417 44.54 -17.19 -29.17
CA ARG A 417 43.88 -16.33 -30.17
C ARG A 417 44.86 -15.53 -31.02
N LEU A 418 46.08 -15.30 -30.53
CA LEU A 418 47.12 -14.56 -31.23
C LEU A 418 47.98 -15.44 -32.14
N GLU A 419 47.82 -16.77 -32.14
CA GLU A 419 48.64 -17.69 -32.97
C GLU A 419 48.56 -17.34 -34.46
N GLY A 420 47.35 -17.07 -34.96
CA GLY A 420 47.15 -16.68 -36.35
C GLY A 420 47.75 -15.32 -36.71
N PHE A 421 47.84 -14.39 -35.75
CA PHE A 421 48.43 -13.06 -35.96
C PHE A 421 49.96 -13.08 -35.86
N ALA A 422 50.49 -13.78 -34.84
CA ALA A 422 51.92 -13.83 -34.58
C ALA A 422 52.67 -14.78 -35.53
N GLY A 423 51.99 -15.78 -36.11
CA GLY A 423 52.59 -16.75 -37.02
C GLY A 423 53.43 -17.84 -36.35
N PHE A 424 53.31 -18.01 -35.02
CA PHE A 424 53.96 -19.08 -34.26
C PHE A 424 53.10 -19.54 -33.07
N PRO A 425 53.30 -20.77 -32.56
CA PRO A 425 52.46 -21.35 -31.50
C PRO A 425 52.51 -20.57 -30.17
N ALA A 426 51.41 -20.59 -29.42
CA ALA A 426 51.24 -19.94 -28.12
C ALA A 426 52.32 -20.36 -27.11
N SER A 427 52.79 -21.60 -27.20
CA SER A 427 53.89 -22.12 -26.36
C SER A 427 55.21 -21.38 -26.56
N LYS A 428 55.43 -20.80 -27.75
CA LYS A 428 56.59 -19.98 -28.11
C LYS A 428 56.37 -18.48 -27.87
N MET A 429 55.21 -18.04 -27.38
CA MET A 429 54.92 -16.62 -27.15
C MET A 429 55.34 -16.10 -25.78
N ARG A 430 55.90 -14.89 -25.80
CA ARG A 430 55.99 -13.96 -24.67
C ARG A 430 55.14 -12.74 -24.98
N LEU A 431 54.34 -12.31 -24.01
CA LEU A 431 53.47 -11.13 -24.12
C LEU A 431 53.97 -10.10 -23.11
N PHE A 432 54.17 -8.87 -23.56
CA PHE A 432 54.48 -7.74 -22.72
C PHE A 432 53.36 -6.70 -22.83
N TYR A 433 52.74 -6.37 -21.72
CA TYR A 433 51.72 -5.32 -21.65
C TYR A 433 52.38 -3.96 -21.48
N VAL A 434 51.92 -2.98 -22.26
CA VAL A 434 52.37 -1.59 -22.20
C VAL A 434 51.16 -0.71 -21.93
N ASP A 435 51.11 -0.19 -20.71
CA ASP A 435 50.27 0.95 -20.36
C ASP A 435 50.83 2.19 -21.08
N GLN A 436 50.04 2.79 -21.97
CA GLN A 436 50.51 3.91 -22.78
C GLN A 436 50.69 5.19 -21.96
N ASP A 437 49.97 5.35 -20.84
CA ASP A 437 50.10 6.50 -19.95
C ASP A 437 51.38 6.40 -19.10
N LEU A 438 51.82 5.17 -18.80
CA LEU A 438 53.00 4.90 -17.96
C LEU A 438 54.22 4.39 -18.73
N ARG A 439 54.17 4.43 -20.07
CA ARG A 439 55.18 3.84 -20.95
C ARG A 439 56.60 4.30 -20.62
N ASP A 440 56.79 5.60 -20.41
CA ASP A 440 58.10 6.22 -20.15
C ASP A 440 58.64 5.96 -18.74
N ILE A 441 57.77 5.51 -17.81
CA ILE A 441 58.10 5.35 -16.39
C ILE A 441 58.32 3.88 -16.04
N GLN A 442 57.42 2.99 -16.45
CA GLN A 442 57.39 1.59 -16.02
C GLN A 442 57.89 0.60 -17.09
N GLY A 443 57.77 0.99 -18.37
CA GLY A 443 58.07 0.14 -19.51
C GLY A 443 57.20 -1.12 -19.61
N PRO A 444 57.46 -2.02 -20.58
CA PRO A 444 56.59 -3.18 -20.86
C PRO A 444 56.59 -4.23 -19.73
N GLU A 445 55.46 -4.53 -19.10
CA GLU A 445 55.29 -5.57 -18.07
C GLU A 445 55.16 -6.97 -18.69
N LEU A 446 55.97 -7.94 -18.26
CA LEU A 446 55.86 -9.31 -18.75
C LEU A 446 54.62 -10.02 -18.17
N MET A 447 53.75 -10.50 -19.05
CA MET A 447 52.55 -11.29 -18.67
C MET A 447 52.94 -12.74 -18.33
N ARG A 448 53.54 -12.94 -17.15
CA ARG A 448 54.21 -14.19 -16.74
C ARG A 448 53.26 -15.37 -16.52
N TYR A 449 52.09 -15.13 -15.93
CA TYR A 449 51.19 -16.17 -15.43
C TYR A 449 50.07 -16.49 -16.43
N PRO A 450 50.05 -17.69 -17.04
CA PRO A 450 49.05 -18.04 -18.06
C PRO A 450 47.61 -18.07 -17.55
N SER A 451 47.41 -18.35 -16.26
CA SER A 451 46.10 -18.39 -15.59
C SER A 451 45.60 -17.01 -15.13
N LYS A 452 46.44 -15.98 -15.13
CA LYS A 452 46.06 -14.62 -14.70
C LYS A 452 45.08 -14.02 -15.71
N GLN A 453 44.01 -13.39 -15.23
CA GLN A 453 43.02 -12.74 -16.08
C GLN A 453 43.49 -11.35 -16.52
N LEU A 454 43.11 -10.93 -17.73
CA LEU A 454 43.63 -9.71 -18.36
C LEU A 454 43.25 -8.43 -17.60
N PHE A 455 42.07 -8.37 -16.97
CA PHE A 455 41.63 -7.20 -16.20
C PHE A 455 42.57 -6.85 -15.04
N SER A 456 43.32 -7.83 -14.53
CA SER A 456 44.26 -7.60 -13.42
C SER A 456 45.51 -6.80 -13.82
N TYR A 457 45.68 -6.53 -15.11
CA TYR A 457 46.68 -5.59 -15.64
C TYR A 457 46.09 -4.19 -15.86
N ASN A 458 44.82 -3.94 -15.49
CA ASN A 458 44.11 -2.67 -15.70
C ASN A 458 44.09 -2.16 -17.15
N ILE A 459 44.09 -3.09 -18.12
CA ILE A 459 44.14 -2.79 -19.55
C ILE A 459 42.97 -1.89 -19.96
N ARG A 460 43.28 -0.79 -20.67
CA ARG A 460 42.32 0.17 -21.22
C ARG A 460 42.34 0.15 -22.74
N SER A 461 41.28 0.69 -23.36
CA SER A 461 41.26 0.90 -24.81
C SER A 461 42.34 1.91 -25.21
N GLY A 462 43.19 1.56 -26.17
CA GLY A 462 44.35 2.35 -26.59
C GLY A 462 45.70 1.76 -26.16
N ASP A 463 45.72 0.85 -25.20
CA ASP A 463 46.94 0.19 -24.73
C ASP A 463 47.56 -0.77 -25.76
N GLU A 464 48.79 -1.22 -25.49
CA GLU A 464 49.55 -2.10 -26.39
C GLU A 464 49.97 -3.41 -25.71
N ILE A 465 49.93 -4.52 -26.46
CA ILE A 465 50.55 -5.79 -26.07
C ILE A 465 51.57 -6.19 -27.15
N ILE A 466 52.83 -6.26 -26.73
CA ILE A 466 53.96 -6.66 -27.58
C ILE A 466 54.15 -8.17 -27.49
N ILE A 467 54.18 -8.83 -28.65
CA ILE A 467 54.30 -10.27 -28.81
C ILE A 467 55.70 -10.59 -29.32
N VAL A 468 56.40 -11.48 -28.63
CA VAL A 468 57.76 -11.87 -28.98
C VAL A 468 57.91 -13.39 -28.97
N CYS A 469 58.68 -13.92 -29.93
CA CYS A 469 59.00 -15.34 -30.01
C CYS A 469 60.12 -15.70 -29.02
N LYS A 470 59.95 -16.78 -28.26
CA LYS A 470 60.99 -17.36 -27.40
C LYS A 470 62.15 -17.83 -28.28
N GLN A 471 63.36 -17.30 -28.05
CA GLN A 471 64.56 -17.82 -28.71
C GLN A 471 64.85 -19.24 -28.20
N GLU A 472 65.26 -20.16 -29.08
CA GLU A 472 65.77 -21.46 -28.66
C GLU A 472 67.10 -21.26 -27.93
N THR A 473 67.10 -21.35 -26.60
CA THR A 473 68.33 -21.48 -25.83
C THR A 473 69.01 -22.78 -26.22
N LYS A 474 70.11 -22.71 -26.98
CA LYS A 474 71.08 -23.81 -27.10
C LYS A 474 71.36 -24.34 -25.69
N ARG A 475 71.18 -25.66 -25.49
CA ARG A 475 71.35 -26.40 -24.22
C ARG A 475 72.34 -25.70 -23.26
N ARG A 476 71.82 -25.00 -22.25
CA ARG A 476 72.61 -24.51 -21.12
C ARG A 476 72.61 -25.59 -20.04
N THR A 477 73.80 -26.00 -19.65
CA THR A 477 74.09 -26.96 -18.57
C THR A 477 73.48 -26.48 -17.24
N HIS A 478 73.09 -27.43 -16.40
CA HIS A 478 72.47 -27.25 -15.09
C HIS A 478 73.35 -26.42 -14.13
N SER A 479 73.26 -25.10 -14.19
CA SER A 479 73.54 -24.20 -13.06
C SER A 479 73.37 -22.74 -13.52
N GLU A 480 72.13 -22.24 -13.55
CA GLU A 480 71.81 -20.81 -13.39
C GLU A 480 70.30 -20.64 -13.48
N SER A 481 69.66 -20.52 -12.31
CA SER A 481 68.26 -20.15 -12.18
C SER A 481 68.16 -18.64 -11.98
N ASN A 482 67.17 -18.04 -12.65
CA ASN A 482 66.65 -16.67 -12.52
C ASN A 482 67.36 -15.56 -13.33
N ILE A 483 67.06 -15.52 -14.63
CA ILE A 483 67.14 -14.29 -15.42
C ILE A 483 66.11 -13.30 -14.84
N THR A 484 66.54 -12.09 -14.52
CA THR A 484 65.65 -11.01 -14.03
C THR A 484 64.81 -10.44 -15.17
N GLU A 485 63.62 -9.89 -14.87
CA GLU A 485 62.73 -9.30 -15.90
C GLU A 485 63.44 -8.22 -16.73
N LYS A 486 64.33 -7.44 -16.10
CA LYS A 486 65.17 -6.43 -16.77
C LYS A 486 66.17 -7.04 -17.77
N GLN A 487 66.80 -8.16 -17.41
CA GLN A 487 67.68 -8.90 -18.33
C GLN A 487 66.89 -9.55 -19.46
N GLU A 488 65.63 -9.92 -19.20
CA GLU A 488 64.76 -10.57 -20.17
C GLU A 488 64.16 -9.58 -21.18
N ARG A 489 63.84 -8.34 -20.78
CA ARG A 489 63.46 -7.23 -21.68
C ARG A 489 64.61 -6.88 -22.65
N ALA A 490 65.83 -6.77 -22.10
CA ALA A 490 67.03 -6.46 -22.88
C ALA A 490 67.35 -7.48 -23.98
N MET A 491 66.96 -8.77 -23.82
CA MET A 491 67.16 -9.79 -24.86
C MET A 491 66.34 -9.55 -26.15
N TYR A 492 65.32 -8.70 -26.08
CA TYR A 492 64.41 -8.44 -27.20
C TYR A 492 64.37 -6.97 -27.62
N ASN A 493 65.34 -6.15 -27.17
CA ASN A 493 65.40 -4.71 -27.40
C ASN A 493 64.14 -3.96 -26.90
N LEU A 494 63.57 -4.42 -25.77
CA LEU A 494 62.40 -3.84 -25.11
C LEU A 494 62.75 -3.06 -23.85
#